data_AF-A0A6V8NIN0-F1
#
_entry.id   AF-A0A6V8NIN0-F1
#
_cell.length_a   1.000
_cell.length_b   1.000
_cell.length_c   1.000
_cell.angle_alpha   90.00
_cell.angle_beta   90.00
_cell.angle_gamma   90.00
#
_symmetry.space_group_name_H-M   'P 1'
#
loop_
_entity.id
_entity.type
_entity.pdbx_description
1 polymer ?
#
loop_
_entity_poly.entity_id
_entity_poly.type
_entity_poly.pdbx_seq_one_letter_code
_entity_poly.pdbx_strand_id
1 'polypeptide(L)'
;MKQDLVAGVDLGTTKVCALIGQVGPEDEVEILGVGLAPSHGLRKGIVVDISKSAESIIEAVEKAEKMSGFSINSVYVGVTGGHISSRVNHSIVSISPPRYEITEQDRGRAISICSKVDLPDDQEVIHTVPRAYVVDGQRGILNPVGMSATRLEVETNIITGSVTALKNVIKSFTTAGIEVTDLVLESLASSYAVLTLILDFFQQGQEDSGLLSKISGVPELNFNSFPGHIEEAVRPNFGKSYLFL
;
A
#
# COMPACT_ATOMS: atom_id res chain seq x y z
N MET A 1 6.87 27.39 5.09
CA MET A 1 7.25 25.97 5.05
C MET A 1 6.36 25.30 4.03
N LYS A 2 6.89 24.40 3.21
CA LYS A 2 6.06 23.56 2.33
C LYS A 2 5.46 22.48 3.25
N GLN A 3 4.14 22.41 3.35
CA GLN A 3 3.49 21.33 4.08
C GLN A 3 3.51 20.09 3.18
N ASP A 4 4.02 18.98 3.70
CA ASP A 4 3.98 17.69 3.00
C ASP A 4 2.59 17.10 3.18
N LEU A 5 1.68 17.52 2.30
CA LEU A 5 0.31 17.05 2.24
C LEU A 5 0.24 15.74 1.45
N VAL A 6 -0.55 14.80 1.97
CA VAL A 6 -0.92 13.56 1.30
C VAL A 6 -2.44 13.46 1.25
N ALA A 7 -2.95 12.94 0.15
CA ALA A 7 -4.39 12.69 0.00
C ALA A 7 -4.64 11.28 -0.52
N GLY A 8 -5.66 10.65 0.04
CA GLY A 8 -6.10 9.29 -0.29
C GLY A 8 -7.58 9.31 -0.64
N VAL A 9 -7.97 8.55 -1.66
CA VAL A 9 -9.37 8.38 -2.06
C VAL A 9 -9.71 6.91 -2.22
N ASP A 10 -10.75 6.47 -1.54
CA ASP A 10 -11.37 5.14 -1.64
C ASP A 10 -12.60 5.30 -2.53
N LEU A 11 -12.51 4.72 -3.72
CA LEU A 11 -13.60 4.71 -4.69
C LEU A 11 -14.46 3.47 -4.46
N GLY A 12 -15.23 3.48 -3.38
CA GLY A 12 -16.12 2.39 -3.01
C GLY A 12 -17.37 2.29 -3.89
N THR A 13 -18.00 1.10 -3.87
CA THR A 13 -19.28 0.88 -4.59
C THR A 13 -20.45 1.63 -3.95
N THR A 14 -20.41 1.85 -2.64
CA THR A 14 -21.50 2.52 -1.90
C THR A 14 -21.21 4.01 -1.67
N LYS A 15 -19.96 4.34 -1.38
CA LYS A 15 -19.50 5.68 -1.02
C LYS A 15 -18.12 5.92 -1.58
N VAL A 16 -17.80 7.18 -1.86
CA VAL A 16 -16.45 7.67 -2.07
C VAL A 16 -15.99 8.35 -0.80
N CYS A 17 -14.80 8.00 -0.32
CA CYS A 17 -14.17 8.64 0.84
C CYS A 17 -12.88 9.32 0.39
N ALA A 18 -12.70 10.58 0.74
CA ALA A 18 -11.48 11.34 0.53
C ALA A 18 -10.91 11.78 1.87
N LEU A 19 -9.62 11.57 2.07
CA LEU A 19 -8.87 12.07 3.21
C LEU A 19 -7.74 12.97 2.73
N ILE A 20 -7.49 14.05 3.48
CA ILE A 20 -6.33 14.91 3.33
C ILE A 20 -5.61 14.90 4.67
N GLY A 21 -4.32 14.57 4.65
CA GLY A 21 -3.48 14.55 5.82
C GLY A 21 -2.16 15.28 5.61
N GLN A 22 -1.51 15.62 6.71
CA GLN A 22 -0.16 16.16 6.73
C GLN A 22 0.79 15.11 7.29
N VAL A 23 1.90 14.89 6.58
CA VAL A 23 2.96 13.98 7.02
C VAL A 23 3.88 14.74 7.99
N GLY A 24 4.03 14.19 9.19
CA GLY A 24 4.93 14.67 10.23
C GLY A 24 6.37 14.18 10.07
N PRO A 25 7.29 14.60 10.96
CA PRO A 25 8.71 14.24 10.89
C PRO A 25 9.00 12.75 11.08
N GLU A 26 8.10 12.03 11.77
CA GLU A 26 8.23 10.59 12.08
C GLU A 26 7.34 9.73 11.17
N ASP A 27 7.01 10.22 9.97
CA ASP A 27 6.11 9.56 9.01
C ASP A 27 4.66 9.36 9.50
N GLU A 28 4.33 9.91 10.67
CA GLU A 28 2.97 10.01 11.20
C GLU A 28 2.09 10.89 10.31
N VAL A 29 0.81 10.53 10.18
CA VAL A 29 -0.12 11.28 9.34
C VAL A 29 -1.24 11.87 10.18
N GLU A 30 -1.30 13.19 10.26
CA GLU A 30 -2.39 13.92 10.89
C GLU A 30 -3.51 14.16 9.87
N ILE A 31 -4.74 13.74 10.18
CA ILE A 31 -5.90 13.96 9.30
C ILE A 31 -6.38 15.41 9.44
N LEU A 32 -6.28 16.17 8.36
CA LEU A 32 -6.73 17.56 8.28
C LEU A 32 -8.15 17.68 7.71
N GLY A 33 -8.55 16.77 6.81
CA GLY A 33 -9.83 16.85 6.14
C GLY A 33 -10.40 15.49 5.77
N VAL A 34 -11.73 15.38 5.87
CA VAL A 34 -12.50 14.20 5.51
C VAL A 34 -13.66 14.60 4.62
N GLY A 35 -13.86 13.85 3.54
CA GLY A 35 -14.96 14.05 2.62
C GLY A 35 -15.63 12.74 2.25
N LEU A 36 -16.96 12.74 2.26
CA LEU A 36 -17.78 11.57 1.94
C LEU A 36 -18.84 11.95 0.91
N ALA A 37 -18.99 11.13 -0.12
CA ALA A 37 -20.05 11.27 -1.12
C ALA A 37 -20.68 9.90 -1.44
N PRO A 38 -21.99 9.82 -1.73
CA PRO A 38 -22.58 8.62 -2.31
C PRO A 38 -21.90 8.25 -3.64
N SER A 39 -21.71 6.96 -3.89
CA SER A 39 -21.12 6.49 -5.17
C SER A 39 -22.21 6.09 -6.16
N HIS A 40 -22.13 6.63 -7.38
CA HIS A 40 -23.13 6.39 -8.42
C HIS A 40 -22.58 5.76 -9.71
N GLY A 41 -21.25 5.65 -9.83
CA GLY A 41 -20.59 5.14 -11.04
C GLY A 41 -19.99 3.73 -10.92
N LEU A 42 -20.14 3.08 -9.77
CA LEU A 42 -19.52 1.78 -9.49
C LEU A 42 -20.53 0.65 -9.31
N ARG A 43 -20.10 -0.56 -9.70
CA ARG A 43 -20.80 -1.81 -9.45
C ARG A 43 -19.80 -2.92 -9.16
N LYS A 44 -19.89 -3.52 -7.97
CA LYS A 44 -19.01 -4.63 -7.53
C LYS A 44 -17.50 -4.29 -7.66
N GLY A 45 -17.12 -3.07 -7.28
CA GLY A 45 -15.73 -2.59 -7.37
C GLY A 45 -15.26 -2.23 -8.78
N ILE A 46 -16.15 -2.21 -9.77
CA ILE A 46 -15.81 -1.84 -11.15
C ILE A 46 -16.54 -0.55 -11.51
N VAL A 47 -15.82 0.41 -12.10
CA VAL A 47 -16.41 1.62 -12.68
C VAL A 47 -17.21 1.24 -13.93
N VAL A 48 -18.52 1.47 -13.87
CA VAL A 48 -19.46 1.25 -14.98
C VAL A 48 -19.93 2.55 -15.64
N ASP A 49 -19.76 3.69 -14.95
CA ASP A 49 -20.09 5.03 -15.46
C ASP A 49 -19.05 6.04 -14.95
N ILE A 50 -18.14 6.44 -15.85
CA ILE A 50 -17.01 7.34 -15.53
C ILE A 50 -17.50 8.71 -15.09
N SER A 51 -18.53 9.26 -15.73
CA SER A 51 -19.02 10.61 -15.43
C SER A 51 -19.62 10.66 -14.03
N LYS A 52 -20.45 9.67 -13.67
CA LYS A 52 -21.03 9.57 -12.32
C LYS A 52 -19.97 9.29 -11.25
N SER A 53 -18.97 8.48 -11.57
CA SER A 53 -17.82 8.30 -10.68
C SER A 53 -17.07 9.61 -10.46
N ALA A 54 -16.82 10.38 -11.53
CA ALA A 54 -16.16 11.68 -11.44
C ALA A 54 -16.95 12.67 -10.57
N GLU A 55 -18.27 12.77 -10.75
CA GLU A 55 -19.13 13.60 -9.90
C GLU A 55 -19.03 13.22 -8.41
N SER A 56 -19.06 11.92 -8.11
CA SER A 56 -18.94 11.40 -6.74
C SER A 56 -17.55 11.71 -6.14
N ILE A 57 -16.50 11.63 -6.96
CA ILE A 57 -15.12 11.97 -6.57
C ILE A 57 -14.98 13.46 -6.26
N ILE A 58 -15.48 14.33 -7.15
CA ILE A 58 -15.46 15.80 -6.96
C ILE A 58 -16.14 16.14 -5.64
N GLU A 59 -17.35 15.63 -5.40
CA GLU A 59 -18.10 15.92 -4.18
C GLU A 59 -17.34 15.49 -2.91
N ALA A 60 -16.71 14.31 -2.91
CA ALA A 60 -15.93 13.85 -1.77
C ALA A 60 -14.69 14.72 -1.56
N VAL A 61 -13.95 15.03 -2.63
CA VAL A 61 -12.72 15.82 -2.54
C VAL A 61 -13.00 17.25 -2.11
N GLU A 62 -13.99 17.93 -2.68
CA GLU A 62 -14.39 19.29 -2.29
C GLU A 62 -14.74 19.38 -0.79
N LYS A 63 -15.39 18.35 -0.23
CA LYS A 63 -15.69 18.29 1.21
C LYS A 63 -14.42 18.15 2.05
N ALA A 64 -13.47 17.30 1.63
CA ALA A 64 -12.19 17.13 2.33
C ALA A 64 -11.33 18.41 2.25
N GLU A 65 -11.27 19.06 1.08
CA GLU A 65 -10.57 20.32 0.88
C GLU A 65 -11.17 21.44 1.72
N LYS A 66 -12.50 21.55 1.75
CA LYS A 66 -13.20 22.53 2.58
C LYS A 66 -12.92 22.33 4.08
N MET A 67 -12.85 21.09 4.55
CA MET A 67 -12.55 20.78 5.95
C MET A 67 -11.09 21.07 6.30
N SER A 68 -10.15 20.73 5.42
CA SER A 68 -8.72 20.91 5.65
C SER A 68 -8.23 22.35 5.41
N GLY A 69 -8.94 23.12 4.58
CA GLY A 69 -8.49 24.43 4.10
C GLY A 69 -7.41 24.36 3.02
N PHE A 70 -7.11 23.15 2.51
CA PHE A 70 -6.09 22.91 1.49
C PHE A 70 -6.72 22.35 0.22
N SER A 71 -6.20 22.77 -0.93
CA SER A 71 -6.51 22.16 -2.22
C SER A 71 -5.49 21.11 -2.59
N ILE A 72 -5.95 20.04 -3.24
CA ILE A 72 -5.13 18.90 -3.67
C ILE A 72 -5.21 18.73 -5.18
N ASN A 73 -4.07 18.41 -5.79
CA ASN A 73 -4.00 18.18 -7.24
C ASN A 73 -3.81 16.69 -7.58
N SER A 74 -3.33 15.90 -6.62
CA SER A 74 -2.98 14.50 -6.83
C SER A 74 -3.34 13.66 -5.62
N VAL A 75 -3.78 12.42 -5.84
CA VAL A 75 -4.23 11.49 -4.79
C VAL A 75 -3.67 10.08 -4.96
N TYR A 76 -3.54 9.36 -3.85
CA TYR A 76 -3.46 7.90 -3.86
C TYR A 76 -4.87 7.32 -3.92
N VAL A 77 -5.07 6.27 -4.72
CA VAL A 77 -6.40 5.69 -4.91
C VAL A 77 -6.44 4.23 -4.49
N GLY A 78 -7.37 3.91 -3.60
CA GLY A 78 -7.69 2.52 -3.24
C GLY A 78 -8.32 1.77 -4.40
N VAL A 79 -7.81 0.57 -4.69
CA VAL A 79 -8.41 -0.36 -5.65
C VAL A 79 -8.68 -1.72 -5.00
N THR A 80 -9.84 -2.27 -5.31
CA THR A 80 -10.32 -3.57 -4.83
C THR A 80 -11.25 -4.23 -5.84
N GLY A 81 -11.51 -5.52 -5.66
CA GLY A 81 -12.55 -6.25 -6.40
C GLY A 81 -12.03 -7.44 -7.22
N GLY A 82 -12.96 -8.15 -7.85
CA GLY A 82 -12.69 -9.42 -8.54
C GLY A 82 -11.84 -9.33 -9.82
N HIS A 83 -11.40 -8.12 -10.19
CA HIS A 83 -10.51 -7.87 -11.32
C HIS A 83 -9.04 -7.81 -10.90
N ILE A 84 -8.75 -7.97 -9.60
CA ILE A 84 -7.42 -8.05 -9.02
C ILE A 84 -7.06 -9.52 -8.79
N SER A 85 -5.81 -9.88 -9.07
CA SER A 85 -5.25 -11.21 -8.86
C SER A 85 -3.87 -11.12 -8.22
N SER A 86 -3.42 -12.19 -7.59
CA SER A 86 -2.08 -12.28 -7.04
C SER A 86 -1.41 -13.58 -7.43
N ARG A 87 -0.11 -13.55 -7.69
CA ARG A 87 0.69 -14.75 -7.93
C ARG A 87 2.08 -14.60 -7.33
N VAL A 88 2.62 -15.71 -6.86
CA VAL A 88 4.00 -15.78 -6.40
C VAL A 88 4.91 -15.91 -7.62
N ASN A 89 6.00 -15.16 -7.63
CA ASN A 89 7.11 -15.33 -8.56
C ASN A 89 8.42 -15.49 -7.80
N HIS A 90 9.39 -16.10 -8.47
CA HIS A 90 10.73 -16.32 -7.93
C HIS A 90 11.78 -15.79 -8.88
N SER A 91 12.86 -15.26 -8.33
CA SER A 91 14.06 -14.96 -9.12
C SER A 91 15.31 -15.29 -8.35
N ILE A 92 16.41 -15.44 -9.09
CA ILE A 92 17.71 -15.80 -8.57
C ILE A 92 18.73 -14.81 -9.12
N VAL A 93 19.59 -14.32 -8.24
CA VAL A 93 20.66 -13.39 -8.54
C VAL A 93 21.98 -13.92 -7.99
N SER A 94 23.00 -13.92 -8.84
CA SER A 94 24.38 -14.20 -8.41
C SER A 94 25.00 -12.96 -7.76
N ILE A 95 25.72 -13.20 -6.66
CA ILE A 95 26.53 -12.21 -5.95
C ILE A 95 27.98 -12.37 -6.41
N SER A 96 28.54 -11.30 -6.97
CA SER A 96 29.84 -11.37 -7.62
C SER A 96 31.01 -11.21 -6.64
N PRO A 97 32.15 -11.88 -6.87
CA PRO A 97 33.39 -11.62 -6.16
C PRO A 97 33.91 -10.18 -6.38
N PRO A 98 34.79 -9.66 -5.50
CA PRO A 98 35.41 -10.35 -4.36
C PRO A 98 34.58 -10.29 -3.06
N ARG A 99 33.50 -9.50 -3.02
CA ARG A 99 32.79 -9.20 -1.77
C ARG A 99 32.02 -10.40 -1.22
N TYR A 100 31.37 -11.17 -2.10
CA TYR A 100 30.43 -12.23 -1.70
C TYR A 100 29.49 -11.78 -0.58
N GLU A 101 29.08 -10.51 -0.58
CA GLU A 101 28.25 -9.89 0.45
C GLU A 101 27.08 -9.23 -0.25
N ILE A 102 25.87 -9.52 0.21
CA ILE A 102 24.66 -9.01 -0.41
C ILE A 102 24.51 -7.53 -0.07
N THR A 103 24.48 -6.70 -1.10
CA THR A 103 24.25 -5.26 -0.95
C THR A 103 22.77 -4.92 -1.15
N GLU A 104 22.39 -3.69 -0.80
CA GLU A 104 21.07 -3.16 -1.13
C GLU A 104 20.79 -3.15 -2.64
N GLN A 105 21.83 -2.90 -3.43
CA GLN A 105 21.73 -2.95 -4.88
C GLN A 105 21.43 -4.38 -5.37
N ASP A 106 21.99 -5.41 -4.74
CA ASP A 106 21.71 -6.80 -5.08
C ASP A 106 20.27 -7.18 -4.71
N ARG A 107 19.80 -6.77 -3.53
CA ARG A 107 18.40 -6.96 -3.12
C ARG A 107 17.44 -6.28 -4.09
N GLY A 108 17.67 -5.00 -4.39
CA GLY A 108 16.84 -4.24 -5.33
C GLY A 108 16.85 -4.86 -6.74
N ARG A 109 18.00 -5.34 -7.20
CA ARG A 109 18.13 -6.05 -8.48
C ARG A 109 17.35 -7.38 -8.49
N ALA A 110 17.44 -8.16 -7.41
CA ALA A 110 16.68 -9.41 -7.28
C ALA A 110 15.17 -9.13 -7.33
N ILE A 111 14.68 -8.15 -6.56
CA ILE A 111 13.26 -7.76 -6.58
C ILE A 111 12.86 -7.29 -7.98
N SER A 112 13.65 -6.43 -8.63
CA SER A 112 13.36 -5.91 -9.96
C SER A 112 13.27 -6.99 -11.03
N ILE A 113 14.12 -8.01 -10.98
CA ILE A 113 14.04 -9.17 -11.88
C ILE A 113 12.79 -9.99 -11.56
N CYS A 114 12.49 -10.19 -10.28
CA CYS A 114 11.30 -10.92 -9.86
C CYS A 114 9.99 -10.23 -10.27
N SER A 115 9.95 -8.89 -10.26
CA SER A 115 8.79 -8.11 -10.74
C SER A 115 8.51 -8.25 -12.24
N LYS A 116 9.50 -8.69 -13.04
CA LYS A 116 9.32 -8.89 -14.49
C LYS A 116 8.67 -10.24 -14.73
N VAL A 117 7.35 -10.23 -14.77
CA VAL A 117 6.54 -11.41 -15.10
C VAL A 117 5.88 -11.26 -16.46
N ASP A 118 5.82 -12.36 -17.20
CA ASP A 118 4.99 -12.45 -18.39
C ASP A 118 3.52 -12.36 -17.95
N LEU A 119 2.88 -11.27 -18.33
CA LEU A 119 1.49 -10.97 -18.09
C LEU A 119 0.69 -11.13 -19.38
N PRO A 120 -0.56 -11.61 -19.30
CA PRO A 120 -1.52 -11.40 -20.37
C PRO A 120 -1.65 -9.90 -20.69
N ASP A 121 -1.94 -9.56 -21.95
CA ASP A 121 -2.06 -8.16 -22.41
C ASP A 121 -3.14 -7.34 -21.69
N ASP A 122 -4.09 -8.01 -21.03
CA ASP A 122 -5.18 -7.40 -20.28
C ASP A 122 -4.90 -7.25 -18.78
N GLN A 123 -3.69 -7.57 -18.32
CA GLN A 123 -3.25 -7.44 -16.93
C GLN A 123 -2.03 -6.53 -16.77
N GLU A 124 -2.01 -5.74 -15.70
CA GLU A 124 -0.85 -4.92 -15.32
C GLU A 124 -0.50 -5.12 -13.85
N VAL A 125 0.78 -4.96 -13.50
CA VAL A 125 1.24 -5.02 -12.11
C VAL A 125 0.79 -3.77 -11.37
N ILE A 126 0.19 -3.97 -10.20
CA ILE A 126 -0.15 -2.90 -9.25
C ILE A 126 0.91 -2.85 -8.15
N HIS A 127 1.20 -4.00 -7.52
CA HIS A 127 2.17 -4.10 -6.41
C HIS A 127 3.10 -5.29 -6.57
N THR A 128 4.36 -5.13 -6.16
CA THR A 128 5.28 -6.24 -5.90
C THR A 128 5.66 -6.23 -4.43
N VAL A 129 5.35 -7.30 -3.71
CA VAL A 129 5.63 -7.44 -2.28
C VAL A 129 6.63 -8.58 -2.07
N PRO A 130 7.88 -8.29 -1.64
CA PRO A 130 8.83 -9.33 -1.25
C PRO A 130 8.27 -10.14 -0.07
N ARG A 131 8.29 -11.46 -0.20
CA ARG A 131 7.73 -12.39 0.80
C ARG A 131 8.80 -13.15 1.57
N ALA A 132 9.87 -13.54 0.89
CA ALA A 132 10.97 -14.28 1.51
C ALA A 132 12.26 -14.15 0.68
N TYR A 133 13.39 -14.30 1.37
CA TYR A 133 14.69 -14.47 0.73
C TYR A 133 15.27 -15.86 1.05
N VAL A 134 16.06 -16.36 0.11
CA VAL A 134 16.88 -17.56 0.29
C VAL A 134 18.32 -17.20 -0.03
N VAL A 135 19.23 -17.47 0.90
CA VAL A 135 20.65 -17.16 0.76
C VAL A 135 21.43 -18.47 0.71
N ASP A 136 22.08 -18.76 -0.42
CA ASP A 136 22.82 -20.02 -0.65
C ASP A 136 22.04 -21.30 -0.26
N GLY A 137 20.72 -21.31 -0.49
CA GLY A 137 19.82 -22.42 -0.16
C GLY A 137 19.22 -22.38 1.25
N GLN A 138 19.66 -21.48 2.12
CA GLN A 138 19.06 -21.26 3.43
C GLN A 138 17.81 -20.40 3.32
N ARG A 139 16.66 -20.96 3.73
CA ARG A 139 15.34 -20.30 3.73
C ARG A 139 15.08 -19.53 5.02
N GLY A 140 14.03 -18.70 5.02
CA GLY A 140 13.56 -17.98 6.21
C GLY A 140 14.32 -16.68 6.49
N ILE A 141 15.04 -16.16 5.49
CA ILE A 141 15.76 -14.90 5.59
C ILE A 141 14.79 -13.76 5.31
N LEU A 142 14.62 -12.85 6.28
CA LEU A 142 13.78 -11.65 6.16
C LEU A 142 14.55 -10.50 5.49
N ASN A 143 15.79 -10.28 5.90
CA ASN A 143 16.66 -9.25 5.34
C ASN A 143 18.01 -9.88 4.96
N PRO A 144 18.35 -10.02 3.66
CA PRO A 144 19.58 -10.67 3.22
C PRO A 144 20.78 -9.72 3.19
N VAL A 145 20.57 -8.41 3.36
CA VAL A 145 21.62 -7.39 3.21
C VAL A 145 22.69 -7.56 4.29
N GLY A 146 23.96 -7.54 3.88
CA GLY A 146 25.12 -7.77 4.74
C GLY A 146 25.46 -9.25 4.95
N MET A 147 24.64 -10.19 4.48
CA MET A 147 24.97 -11.61 4.54
C MET A 147 25.99 -11.98 3.46
N SER A 148 26.93 -12.87 3.81
CA SER A 148 27.82 -13.45 2.82
C SER A 148 27.10 -14.51 1.98
N ALA A 149 27.18 -14.41 0.66
CA ALA A 149 26.48 -15.29 -0.26
C ALA A 149 27.14 -15.37 -1.64
N THR A 150 26.92 -16.47 -2.34
CA THR A 150 27.14 -16.58 -3.78
C THR A 150 25.85 -16.38 -4.59
N ARG A 151 24.70 -16.68 -3.96
CA ARG A 151 23.38 -16.67 -4.58
C ARG A 151 22.33 -16.10 -3.63
N LEU A 152 21.58 -15.14 -4.13
CA LEU A 152 20.38 -14.60 -3.50
C LEU A 152 19.16 -15.01 -4.33
N GLU A 153 18.19 -15.66 -3.71
CA GLU A 153 16.88 -15.92 -4.29
C GLU A 153 15.85 -15.05 -3.57
N VAL A 154 14.88 -14.54 -4.31
CA VAL A 154 13.76 -13.77 -3.77
C VAL A 154 12.46 -14.40 -4.24
N GLU A 155 11.52 -14.52 -3.31
CA GLU A 155 10.13 -14.83 -3.57
C GLU A 155 9.32 -13.53 -3.42
N THR A 156 8.59 -13.14 -4.46
CA THR A 156 7.71 -11.97 -4.41
C THR A 156 6.28 -12.37 -4.69
N ASN A 157 5.32 -11.78 -3.96
CA ASN A 157 3.93 -11.79 -4.36
C ASN A 157 3.69 -10.60 -5.31
N ILE A 158 3.20 -10.90 -6.51
CA ILE A 158 2.89 -9.91 -7.53
C ILE A 158 1.39 -9.78 -7.62
N ILE A 159 0.91 -8.57 -7.38
CA ILE A 159 -0.49 -8.20 -7.45
C ILE A 159 -0.73 -7.52 -8.78
N THR A 160 -1.69 -8.02 -9.54
CA THR A 160 -2.07 -7.49 -10.84
C THR A 160 -3.54 -7.13 -10.87
N GLY A 161 -3.92 -6.26 -11.81
CA GLY A 161 -5.31 -5.98 -12.09
C GLY A 161 -5.59 -5.88 -13.58
N SER A 162 -6.87 -5.98 -13.93
CA SER A 162 -7.32 -5.74 -15.30
C SER A 162 -6.97 -4.33 -15.75
N VAL A 163 -6.23 -4.22 -16.84
CA VAL A 163 -5.84 -2.93 -17.46
C VAL A 163 -7.07 -2.05 -17.71
N THR A 164 -8.17 -2.63 -18.19
CA THR A 164 -9.41 -1.88 -18.45
C THR A 164 -10.03 -1.34 -17.18
N ALA A 165 -10.07 -2.13 -16.11
CA ALA A 165 -10.66 -1.71 -14.84
C ALA A 165 -9.84 -0.56 -14.22
N LEU A 166 -8.51 -0.69 -14.18
CA LEU A 166 -7.60 0.31 -13.63
C LEU A 166 -7.62 1.61 -14.44
N LYS A 167 -7.64 1.52 -15.78
CA LYS A 167 -7.80 2.70 -16.64
C LYS A 167 -9.12 3.43 -16.42
N ASN A 168 -10.22 2.72 -16.15
CA ASN A 168 -11.50 3.38 -15.87
C ASN A 168 -11.48 4.13 -14.53
N VAL A 169 -10.79 3.60 -13.53
CA VAL A 169 -10.54 4.32 -12.26
C VAL A 169 -9.75 5.59 -12.56
N ILE A 170 -8.57 5.48 -13.18
CA ILE A 170 -7.71 6.64 -13.51
C ILE A 170 -8.47 7.69 -14.33
N LYS A 171 -9.25 7.25 -15.32
CA LYS A 171 -10.05 8.15 -16.16
C LYS A 171 -11.15 8.87 -15.37
N SER A 172 -11.72 8.24 -14.34
CA SER A 172 -12.72 8.89 -13.47
C SER A 172 -12.08 10.03 -12.67
N PHE A 173 -10.89 9.82 -12.11
CA PHE A 173 -10.12 10.88 -11.43
C PHE A 173 -9.66 11.99 -12.38
N THR A 174 -9.15 11.63 -13.56
CA THR A 174 -8.75 12.61 -14.58
C THR A 174 -9.94 13.46 -15.02
N THR A 175 -11.12 12.85 -15.18
CA THR A 175 -12.38 13.57 -15.51
C THR A 175 -12.83 14.49 -14.37
N ALA A 176 -12.52 14.13 -13.12
CA ALA A 176 -12.70 14.99 -11.95
C ALA A 176 -11.63 16.11 -11.83
N GLY A 177 -10.65 16.17 -12.73
CA GLY A 177 -9.57 17.15 -12.67
C GLY A 177 -8.48 16.84 -11.65
N ILE A 178 -8.38 15.59 -11.20
CA ILE A 178 -7.46 15.14 -10.15
C ILE A 178 -6.48 14.11 -10.73
N GLU A 179 -5.19 14.29 -10.47
CA GLU A 179 -4.16 13.34 -10.89
C GLU A 179 -4.10 12.13 -9.94
N VAL A 180 -3.92 10.94 -10.51
CA VAL A 180 -3.68 9.73 -9.72
C VAL A 180 -2.17 9.58 -9.54
N THR A 181 -1.70 9.69 -8.31
CA THR A 181 -0.29 9.49 -7.95
C THR A 181 0.08 8.03 -8.07
N ASP A 182 -0.74 7.16 -7.49
CA ASP A 182 -0.55 5.71 -7.53
C ASP A 182 -1.84 4.97 -7.17
N LEU A 183 -1.93 3.71 -7.59
CA LEU A 183 -3.03 2.80 -7.24
C LEU A 183 -2.59 1.84 -6.13
N VAL A 184 -3.36 1.80 -5.05
CA VAL A 184 -3.02 1.03 -3.86
C VAL A 184 -4.04 -0.08 -3.66
N LEU A 185 -3.57 -1.33 -3.50
CA LEU A 185 -4.46 -2.43 -3.15
C LEU A 185 -5.04 -2.20 -1.75
N GLU A 186 -6.35 -2.09 -1.63
CA GLU A 186 -7.01 -1.80 -0.35
C GLU A 186 -6.70 -2.84 0.73
N SER A 187 -6.68 -4.14 0.40
CA SER A 187 -6.36 -5.17 1.39
C SER A 187 -4.92 -5.08 1.91
N LEU A 188 -4.00 -4.57 1.09
CA LEU A 188 -2.63 -4.30 1.49
C LEU A 188 -2.55 -3.02 2.34
N ALA A 189 -3.25 -1.97 1.92
CA ALA A 189 -3.40 -0.74 2.69
C ALA A 189 -3.96 -0.97 4.10
N SER A 190 -5.08 -1.69 4.20
CA SER A 190 -5.71 -1.99 5.48
C SER A 190 -4.82 -2.85 6.38
N SER A 191 -4.04 -3.77 5.82
CA SER A 191 -3.12 -4.58 6.63
C SER A 191 -1.99 -3.71 7.21
N TYR A 192 -1.42 -2.78 6.44
CA TYR A 192 -0.42 -1.83 6.96
C TYR A 192 -0.98 -0.91 8.04
N ALA A 193 -2.18 -0.36 7.82
CA ALA A 193 -2.81 0.53 8.79
C ALA A 193 -2.98 -0.15 10.17
N VAL A 194 -3.40 -1.42 10.17
CA VAL A 194 -3.60 -2.18 11.43
C VAL A 194 -2.28 -2.66 12.02
N LEU A 195 -1.36 -3.20 11.22
CA LEU A 195 -0.11 -3.76 11.72
C LEU A 195 0.85 -2.70 12.25
N THR A 196 0.90 -1.53 11.60
CA THR A 196 1.73 -0.40 12.05
C THR A 196 1.23 0.13 13.39
N LEU A 197 -0.09 0.30 13.53
CA LEU A 197 -0.71 0.72 14.80
C LEU A 197 -0.36 -0.24 15.96
N ILE A 198 -0.35 -1.55 15.69
CA ILE A 198 0.01 -2.56 16.69
C ILE A 198 1.50 -2.47 17.06
N LEU A 199 2.38 -2.25 16.09
CA LEU A 199 3.81 -2.12 16.35
C LEU A 199 4.14 -0.87 17.19
N ASP A 200 3.55 0.27 16.86
CA ASP A 200 3.75 1.52 17.59
C ASP A 200 3.26 1.39 19.03
N PHE A 201 2.14 0.67 19.26
CA PHE A 201 1.66 0.32 20.60
C PHE A 201 2.68 -0.50 21.40
N PHE A 202 3.38 -1.45 20.77
CA PHE A 202 4.42 -2.23 21.44
C PHE A 202 5.68 -1.41 21.73
N GLN A 203 6.04 -0.45 20.87
CA GLN A 203 7.19 0.43 21.07
C GLN A 203 6.97 1.47 22.18
N GLN A 204 5.73 1.94 22.37
CA GLN A 204 5.39 2.96 23.38
C GLN A 204 5.25 2.41 24.81
N GLY A 205 5.35 1.09 25.01
CA GLY A 205 5.26 0.47 26.33
C GLY A 205 3.82 0.43 26.88
N GLN A 206 3.57 -0.53 27.78
CA GLN A 206 2.24 -0.88 28.34
C GLN A 206 1.58 0.21 29.22
N GLU A 207 1.66 1.51 28.91
CA GLU A 207 1.06 2.53 29.78
C GLU A 207 -0.39 2.89 29.42
N ASP A 208 -0.89 2.56 28.22
CA ASP A 208 -2.22 3.04 27.82
C ASP A 208 -3.25 1.93 27.51
N SER A 209 -3.82 1.39 28.59
CA SER A 209 -4.98 0.47 28.58
C SER A 209 -6.23 1.03 27.86
N GLY A 210 -6.26 2.34 27.53
CA GLY A 210 -7.35 2.98 26.80
C GLY A 210 -7.40 2.67 25.30
N LEU A 211 -6.28 2.32 24.66
CA LEU A 211 -6.22 2.08 23.21
C LEU A 211 -6.96 0.80 22.78
N LEU A 212 -6.88 -0.25 23.60
CA LEU A 212 -7.59 -1.51 23.36
C LEU A 212 -9.13 -1.34 23.39
N SER A 213 -9.64 -0.35 24.14
CA SER A 213 -11.07 -0.06 24.21
C SER A 213 -11.63 0.63 22.96
N LYS A 214 -10.77 1.27 22.14
CA LYS A 214 -11.15 1.93 20.88
C LYS A 214 -11.20 0.98 19.69
N ILE A 215 -10.60 -0.20 19.80
CA ILE A 215 -10.68 -1.28 18.81
C ILE A 215 -11.88 -2.17 19.15
N SER A 216 -13.08 -1.59 19.16
CA SER A 216 -14.32 -2.32 19.47
C SER A 216 -14.69 -3.23 18.29
N GLY A 217 -14.20 -4.47 18.29
CA GLY A 217 -14.62 -5.49 17.33
C GLY A 217 -13.66 -6.65 17.08
N VAL A 218 -12.42 -6.59 17.56
CA VAL A 218 -11.46 -7.69 17.38
C VAL A 218 -11.53 -8.60 18.63
N PRO A 219 -11.91 -9.90 18.50
CA PRO A 219 -11.88 -10.81 19.63
C PRO A 219 -10.45 -10.92 20.17
N GLU A 220 -10.30 -11.09 21.50
CA GLU A 220 -9.02 -11.21 22.20
C GLU A 220 -8.06 -12.14 21.45
N LEU A 221 -7.12 -11.54 20.74
CA LEU A 221 -6.03 -12.25 20.08
C LEU A 221 -5.03 -12.64 21.19
N ASN A 222 -4.70 -13.92 21.29
CA ASN A 222 -3.73 -14.41 22.26
C ASN A 222 -2.31 -14.13 21.74
N PHE A 223 -1.78 -12.98 22.12
CA PHE A 223 -0.54 -12.40 21.58
C PHE A 223 0.77 -12.98 22.14
N ASN A 224 0.72 -13.94 23.07
CA ASN A 224 1.92 -14.64 23.57
C ASN A 224 2.63 -15.54 22.52
N SER A 225 2.17 -15.52 21.27
CA SER A 225 2.67 -16.35 20.17
C SER A 225 3.47 -15.58 19.12
N PHE A 226 3.61 -14.26 19.24
CA PHE A 226 4.30 -13.45 18.24
C PHE A 226 5.78 -13.20 18.62
N PRO A 227 6.76 -13.68 17.83
CA PRO A 227 8.18 -13.43 18.09
C PRO A 227 8.55 -11.97 17.79
N GLY A 228 9.49 -11.43 18.56
CA GLY A 228 9.91 -10.01 18.58
C GLY A 228 10.67 -9.50 17.33
N HIS A 229 10.25 -9.90 16.13
CA HIS A 229 10.88 -9.53 14.85
C HIS A 229 9.89 -8.88 13.86
N ILE A 230 8.76 -8.35 14.36
CA ILE A 230 7.69 -7.78 13.52
C ILE A 230 8.12 -6.45 12.85
N GLU A 231 9.09 -5.73 13.41
CA GLU A 231 9.50 -4.39 12.92
C GLU A 231 10.02 -4.37 11.48
N GLU A 232 10.83 -5.34 11.04
CA GLU A 232 11.38 -5.38 9.67
C GLU A 232 10.38 -5.92 8.63
N ALA A 233 9.38 -6.70 9.04
CA ALA A 233 8.41 -7.31 8.12
C ALA A 233 7.28 -6.37 7.70
N VAL A 234 7.03 -5.31 8.48
CA VAL A 234 5.90 -4.37 8.27
C VAL A 234 6.34 -3.07 7.58
N ARG A 235 7.64 -2.82 7.44
CA ARG A 235 8.16 -1.68 6.64
C ARG A 235 8.88 -2.17 5.37
N PRO A 236 8.18 -2.71 4.36
CA PRO A 236 8.79 -2.80 3.05
C PRO A 236 9.09 -1.39 2.54
N ASN A 237 10.15 -1.31 1.76
CA ASN A 237 10.73 -0.12 1.13
C ASN A 237 9.79 0.52 0.07
N PHE A 238 8.53 0.80 0.43
CA PHE A 238 7.74 1.79 -0.28
C PHE A 238 8.19 3.14 0.28
N GLY A 239 8.96 3.90 -0.50
CA GLY A 239 9.65 5.09 -0.02
C GLY A 239 8.77 6.27 0.40
N LYS A 240 7.50 6.07 0.79
CA LYS A 240 6.56 7.10 1.28
C LYS A 240 5.44 6.51 2.15
N SER A 241 5.05 7.26 3.18
CA SER A 241 3.84 7.03 3.98
C SER A 241 2.59 7.15 3.11
N TYR A 242 1.72 6.14 3.15
CA TYR A 242 0.44 6.16 2.46
C TYR A 242 -0.68 6.51 3.44
N LEU A 243 -1.61 7.35 3.00
CA LEU A 243 -2.85 7.61 3.70
C LEU A 243 -3.85 6.52 3.31
N PHE A 244 -4.18 5.63 4.25
CA PHE A 244 -5.08 4.50 4.01
C PHE A 244 -6.49 4.79 4.55
N LEU A 245 -7.49 4.25 3.85
CA LEU A 245 -8.93 4.47 4.05
C LEU A 245 -9.65 3.22 4.55
#